data_AF-A0A235AGS2-F1
#
_entry.id   AF-A0A235AGS2-F1
#
_cell.length_a   1.000
_cell.length_b   1.000
_cell.length_c   1.000
_cell.angle_alpha   90.00
_cell.angle_beta   90.00
_cell.angle_gamma   90.00
#
_symmetry.space_group_name_H-M   'P 1'
#
loop_
_entity.id
_entity.type
_entity.pdbx_description
1 polymer ?
#
loop_
_entity_poly.entity_id
_entity_poly.type
_entity_poly.pdbx_seq_one_letter_code
_entity_poly.pdbx_strand_id
1 'polypeptide(L)'
;MLICQSCYRSMRRLIDDAPDLLAHLRSIADPTKARAYDAVSVSSSRPELPAPVAADLLDASNDVAVTLRMWEDRILHPDVDYRRYHLAAGIEGDVAADQARWCADVLLAGLDAIANDKRQAIALGRAVLDRSMTSSPDFWTIADVAAKWSLEDRMRWAEAACPQCDMKAVRVLPPRSRVGITRYLCRECEWEANDQDDDGLWAAVFSSAEAVPLGDGMPHDPRWLTLAAAARLARVTTGTVRRWAEREKVKTDAGRYWQPDVEAVIEERKAGAA
;
A
#
# COMPACT_ATOMS: atom_id res chain seq x y z
N MET A 1 -28.55 -18.54 -15.27
CA MET A 1 -27.70 -17.80 -14.33
C MET A 1 -28.58 -16.96 -13.43
N LEU A 2 -28.52 -17.18 -12.11
CA LEU A 2 -29.41 -16.56 -11.11
C LEU A 2 -28.84 -15.28 -10.50
N ILE A 3 -27.60 -14.92 -10.84
CA ILE A 3 -26.93 -13.69 -10.41
C ILE A 3 -26.70 -12.74 -11.59
N CYS A 4 -26.63 -11.44 -11.30
CA CYS A 4 -26.37 -10.43 -12.32
C CYS A 4 -24.93 -10.54 -12.86
N GLN A 5 -24.69 -10.16 -14.13
CA GLN A 5 -23.35 -10.24 -14.74
C GLN A 5 -22.29 -9.43 -13.96
N SER A 6 -22.67 -8.27 -13.41
CA SER A 6 -21.80 -7.46 -12.57
C SER A 6 -21.44 -8.20 -11.27
N CYS A 7 -22.44 -8.77 -10.60
CA CYS A 7 -22.31 -9.53 -9.37
C CYS A 7 -21.39 -10.75 -9.56
N TYR A 8 -21.58 -11.48 -10.65
CA TYR A 8 -20.74 -12.62 -11.04
C TYR A 8 -19.27 -12.20 -11.21
N ARG A 9 -19.03 -11.11 -11.95
CA ARG A 9 -17.67 -10.61 -12.19
C ARG A 9 -16.99 -10.13 -10.91
N SER A 10 -17.70 -9.39 -10.05
CA SER A 10 -17.17 -8.93 -8.77
C SER A 10 -16.84 -10.09 -7.85
N MET A 11 -17.72 -11.09 -7.76
CA MET A 11 -17.49 -12.29 -6.96
C MET A 11 -16.27 -13.08 -7.46
N ARG A 12 -16.19 -13.31 -8.78
CA ARG A 12 -15.05 -13.97 -9.41
C ARG A 12 -13.73 -13.26 -9.09
N ARG A 13 -13.71 -11.93 -9.23
CA ARG A 13 -12.52 -11.11 -8.92
C ARG A 13 -12.12 -11.24 -7.45
N LEU A 14 -13.06 -11.06 -6.53
CA LEU A 14 -12.75 -11.13 -5.09
C LEU A 14 -12.26 -12.52 -4.68
N ILE A 15 -12.80 -13.60 -5.26
CA ILE A 15 -12.31 -14.96 -5.00
C ILE A 15 -10.89 -15.15 -5.53
N ASP A 16 -10.57 -14.64 -6.73
CA ASP A 16 -9.23 -14.71 -7.31
C ASP A 16 -8.20 -13.91 -6.48
N ASP A 17 -8.60 -12.75 -5.95
CA ASP A 17 -7.78 -11.86 -5.11
C ASP A 17 -7.62 -12.38 -3.66
N ALA A 18 -8.50 -13.28 -3.19
CA ALA A 18 -8.55 -13.73 -1.80
C ALA A 18 -7.26 -14.39 -1.25
N PRO A 19 -6.52 -15.22 -2.01
CA PRO A 19 -5.26 -15.80 -1.55
C PRO A 19 -4.19 -14.73 -1.29
N ASP A 20 -4.08 -13.75 -2.19
CA ASP A 20 -3.15 -12.63 -2.03
C ASP A 20 -3.55 -11.75 -0.83
N LEU A 21 -4.87 -11.52 -0.63
CA LEU A 21 -5.38 -10.83 0.57
C LEU A 21 -4.99 -11.56 1.85
N LEU A 22 -5.14 -12.89 1.88
CA LEU A 22 -4.75 -13.70 3.03
C LEU A 22 -3.25 -13.60 3.31
N ALA A 23 -2.41 -13.71 2.28
CA ALA A 23 -0.96 -13.56 2.41
C ALA A 23 -0.59 -12.17 2.97
N HIS A 24 -1.25 -11.12 2.48
CA HIS A 24 -1.07 -9.75 2.94
C HIS A 24 -1.43 -9.59 4.42
N LEU A 25 -2.62 -10.03 4.84
CA LEU A 25 -3.06 -9.99 6.25
C LEU A 25 -2.07 -10.70 7.18
N ARG A 26 -1.59 -11.88 6.77
CA ARG A 26 -0.62 -12.66 7.57
C ARG A 26 0.74 -12.00 7.64
N SER A 27 1.17 -11.30 6.58
CA SER A 27 2.40 -10.52 6.61
C SER A 27 2.29 -9.28 7.51
N ILE A 28 1.10 -8.67 7.65
CA ILE A 28 0.87 -7.59 8.62
C ILE A 28 0.85 -8.17 10.04
N ALA A 29 0.26 -9.35 10.22
CA ALA A 29 0.16 -10.05 11.49
C ALA A 29 1.49 -10.66 11.97
N ASP A 30 2.54 -10.64 11.15
CA ASP A 30 3.84 -11.23 11.47
C ASP A 30 4.51 -10.44 12.60
N PRO A 31 4.63 -11.05 13.80
CA PRO A 31 5.19 -10.36 14.96
C PRO A 31 6.68 -10.05 14.79
N THR A 32 7.38 -10.72 13.86
CA THR A 32 8.80 -10.46 13.57
C THR A 32 8.99 -9.21 12.69
N LYS A 33 7.94 -8.79 11.96
CA LYS A 33 7.92 -7.58 11.12
C LYS A 33 7.24 -6.39 11.80
N ALA A 34 6.39 -6.62 12.80
CA ALA A 34 5.64 -5.58 13.49
C ALA A 34 6.53 -4.71 14.41
N ARG A 35 7.15 -3.66 13.86
CA ARG A 35 7.64 -2.52 14.65
C ARG A 35 6.46 -1.60 14.97
N ALA A 36 5.93 -1.67 16.19
CA ALA A 36 4.94 -0.71 16.67
C ALA A 36 5.65 0.62 17.04
N TYR A 37 5.41 1.69 16.28
CA TYR A 37 5.86 3.04 16.64
C TYR A 37 4.82 3.81 17.50
N ASP A 38 3.57 3.34 17.57
CA ASP A 38 2.46 4.06 18.24
C ASP A 38 1.91 3.39 19.51
N ALA A 39 2.51 2.30 19.98
CA ALA A 39 2.07 1.67 21.23
C ALA A 39 2.71 2.41 22.42
N VAL A 40 1.89 3.02 23.28
CA VAL A 40 2.31 3.53 24.60
C VAL A 40 3.03 2.41 25.34
N SER A 41 4.35 2.53 25.47
CA SER A 41 5.19 1.54 26.13
C SER A 41 4.88 1.52 27.63
N VAL A 42 4.02 0.59 28.05
CA VAL A 42 3.84 0.32 29.48
C VAL A 42 4.99 -0.60 29.90
N SER A 43 5.97 -0.01 30.56
CA SER A 43 7.14 -0.70 31.13
C SER A 43 6.69 -1.81 32.07
N SER A 44 6.71 -3.06 31.60
CA SER A 44 6.68 -4.24 32.46
C SER A 44 7.84 -5.17 32.09
N SER A 45 8.56 -5.62 33.12
CA SER A 45 9.78 -6.43 33.07
C SER A 45 9.51 -7.90 32.69
N ARG A 46 8.94 -8.12 31.49
CA ARG A 46 8.72 -9.46 30.93
C ARG A 46 9.57 -9.68 29.68
N PRO A 47 10.04 -10.93 29.43
CA PRO A 47 10.84 -11.25 28.27
C PRO A 47 10.10 -10.83 27.01
N GLU A 48 10.80 -10.25 26.04
CA GLU A 48 10.29 -9.65 24.79
C GLU A 48 9.12 -10.44 24.22
N LEU A 49 7.90 -10.05 24.63
CA LEU A 49 6.69 -10.61 24.06
C LEU A 49 6.49 -9.92 22.71
N PRO A 50 6.22 -10.67 21.64
CA PRO A 50 5.94 -10.07 20.34
C PRO A 50 4.79 -9.05 20.47
N ALA A 51 4.87 -7.97 19.70
CA ALA A 51 3.87 -6.91 19.75
C ALA A 51 2.46 -7.49 19.56
N PRO A 52 1.47 -7.05 20.35
CA PRO A 52 0.12 -7.57 20.24
C PRO A 52 -0.46 -7.26 18.85
N VAL A 53 -0.85 -8.31 18.12
CA VAL A 53 -1.52 -8.19 16.82
C VAL A 53 -2.99 -7.79 17.04
N ALA A 54 -3.53 -6.91 16.19
CA ALA A 54 -4.94 -6.52 16.26
C ALA A 54 -5.86 -7.74 16.05
N ALA A 55 -6.84 -7.94 16.94
CA ALA A 55 -7.77 -9.08 16.88
C ALA A 55 -8.51 -9.17 15.53
N ASP A 56 -9.02 -8.02 15.05
CA ASP A 56 -9.68 -7.90 13.74
C ASP A 56 -8.86 -8.52 12.59
N LEU A 57 -7.52 -8.41 12.64
CA LEU A 57 -6.63 -8.90 11.58
C LEU A 57 -6.56 -10.43 11.58
N LEU A 58 -6.52 -11.03 12.78
CA LEU A 58 -6.52 -12.48 12.97
C LEU A 58 -7.88 -13.07 12.57
N ASP A 59 -8.96 -12.43 12.98
CA ASP A 59 -10.32 -12.84 12.65
C ASP A 59 -10.57 -12.75 11.14
N ALA A 60 -10.20 -11.63 10.51
CA ALA A 60 -10.29 -11.46 9.07
C ALA A 60 -9.48 -12.51 8.30
N SER A 61 -8.24 -12.79 8.72
CA SER A 61 -7.41 -13.82 8.10
C SER A 61 -8.04 -15.20 8.23
N ASN A 62 -8.61 -15.53 9.39
CA ASN A 62 -9.26 -16.81 9.61
C ASN A 62 -10.55 -16.94 8.79
N ASP A 63 -11.40 -15.92 8.75
CA ASP A 63 -12.71 -15.97 8.09
C ASP A 63 -12.60 -16.09 6.57
N VAL A 64 -11.61 -15.41 5.94
CA VAL A 64 -11.31 -15.59 4.52
C VAL A 64 -10.90 -17.03 4.23
N ALA A 65 -10.00 -17.59 5.05
CA ALA A 65 -9.53 -18.96 4.86
C ALA A 65 -10.64 -20.00 5.08
N VAL A 66 -11.46 -19.81 6.13
CA VAL A 66 -12.64 -20.63 6.43
C VAL A 66 -13.63 -20.58 5.27
N THR A 67 -13.89 -19.40 4.72
CA THR A 67 -14.78 -19.23 3.57
C THR A 67 -14.29 -20.04 2.37
N LEU A 68 -13.03 -19.84 1.96
CA LEU A 68 -12.46 -20.54 0.81
C LEU A 68 -12.50 -22.06 0.99
N ARG A 69 -12.10 -22.55 2.17
CA ARG A 69 -12.06 -23.98 2.47
C ARG A 69 -13.44 -24.63 2.57
N MET A 70 -14.39 -23.96 3.21
CA MET A 70 -15.78 -24.44 3.30
C MET A 70 -16.39 -24.62 1.90
N TRP A 71 -16.09 -23.72 0.97
CA TRP A 71 -16.58 -23.80 -0.40
C TRP A 71 -15.84 -24.84 -1.25
N GLU A 72 -14.53 -24.99 -1.07
CA GLU A 72 -13.77 -26.09 -1.67
C GLU A 72 -14.33 -27.45 -1.24
N ASP A 73 -14.47 -27.69 0.06
CA ASP A 73 -15.06 -28.92 0.61
C ASP A 73 -16.46 -29.16 0.05
N ARG A 74 -17.31 -28.11 -0.03
CA ARG A 74 -18.66 -28.24 -0.59
C ARG A 74 -18.67 -28.67 -2.05
N ILE A 75 -17.66 -28.28 -2.84
CA ILE A 75 -17.56 -28.62 -4.26
C ILE A 75 -16.98 -30.03 -4.45
N LEU A 76 -15.90 -30.36 -3.75
CA LEU A 76 -15.19 -31.65 -3.91
C LEU A 76 -15.84 -32.79 -3.13
N HIS A 77 -16.48 -32.47 -2.01
CA HIS A 77 -17.01 -33.43 -1.04
C HIS A 77 -18.45 -33.08 -0.61
N PRO A 78 -19.41 -33.02 -1.53
CA PRO A 78 -20.79 -32.57 -1.24
C PRO A 78 -21.51 -33.45 -0.20
N ASP A 79 -21.08 -34.71 -0.03
CA ASP A 79 -21.70 -35.70 0.85
C ASP A 79 -21.03 -35.81 2.22
N VAL A 80 -19.99 -35.01 2.50
CA VAL A 80 -19.22 -35.12 3.75
C VAL A 80 -19.32 -33.83 4.57
N ASP A 81 -19.89 -33.93 5.79
CA ASP A 81 -19.90 -32.84 6.79
C ASP A 81 -18.54 -32.77 7.51
N TYR A 82 -17.47 -32.40 6.79
CA TYR A 82 -16.19 -32.08 7.42
C TYR A 82 -16.28 -30.73 8.13
N ARG A 83 -15.94 -30.67 9.41
CA ARG A 83 -15.95 -29.42 10.23
C ARG A 83 -14.58 -28.88 10.58
N ARG A 84 -13.59 -29.02 9.69
CA ARG A 84 -12.25 -28.44 9.90
C ARG A 84 -11.93 -27.39 8.85
N TYR A 85 -12.62 -26.26 8.96
CA TYR A 85 -12.45 -25.14 8.02
C TYR A 85 -11.31 -24.19 8.39
N HIS A 86 -10.69 -24.37 9.56
CA HIS A 86 -9.63 -23.50 10.05
C HIS A 86 -8.27 -23.85 9.44
N LEU A 87 -7.44 -22.82 9.24
CA LEU A 87 -6.01 -23.01 9.03
C LEU A 87 -5.37 -23.50 10.34
N ALA A 88 -4.40 -24.41 10.24
CA ALA A 88 -3.67 -24.85 11.42
C ALA A 88 -2.88 -23.67 12.02
N ALA A 89 -2.89 -23.57 13.34
CA ALA A 89 -2.09 -22.57 14.06
C ALA A 89 -0.60 -22.77 13.72
N GLY A 90 0.11 -21.67 13.42
CA GLY A 90 1.54 -21.70 13.11
C GLY A 90 1.91 -22.04 11.65
N ILE A 91 0.93 -22.18 10.74
CA ILE A 91 1.23 -22.26 9.30
C ILE A 91 1.92 -20.97 8.81
N GLU A 92 2.98 -21.13 8.01
CA GLU A 92 3.69 -20.01 7.38
C GLU A 92 2.80 -19.30 6.34
N GLY A 93 3.08 -18.01 6.11
CA GLY A 93 2.22 -17.16 5.28
C GLY A 93 2.12 -17.60 3.81
N ASP A 94 3.20 -18.12 3.26
CA ASP A 94 3.27 -18.68 1.90
C ASP A 94 2.49 -20.00 1.78
N VAL A 95 2.64 -20.92 2.73
CA VAL A 95 1.88 -22.18 2.78
C VAL A 95 0.38 -21.91 2.93
N ALA A 96 -0.01 -20.92 3.73
CA ALA A 96 -1.41 -20.48 3.82
C ALA A 96 -1.91 -19.90 2.49
N ALA A 97 -1.09 -19.13 1.78
CA ALA A 97 -1.45 -18.55 0.50
C ALA A 97 -1.61 -19.62 -0.59
N ASP A 98 -0.71 -20.60 -0.66
CA ASP A 98 -0.80 -21.72 -1.60
C ASP A 98 -2.06 -22.57 -1.35
N GLN A 99 -2.37 -22.86 -0.09
CA GLN A 99 -3.59 -23.57 0.28
C GLN A 99 -4.84 -22.75 -0.08
N ALA A 100 -4.84 -21.45 0.20
CA ALA A 100 -5.95 -20.58 -0.17
C ALA A 100 -6.11 -20.46 -1.69
N ARG A 101 -5.00 -20.46 -2.43
CA ARG A 101 -4.99 -20.44 -3.91
C ARG A 101 -5.64 -21.70 -4.46
N TRP A 102 -5.28 -22.87 -3.95
CA TRP A 102 -5.94 -24.13 -4.28
C TRP A 102 -7.47 -24.04 -4.06
N CYS A 103 -7.90 -23.60 -2.88
CA CYS A 103 -9.33 -23.48 -2.58
C CYS A 103 -10.05 -22.48 -3.50
N ALA A 104 -9.40 -21.34 -3.79
CA ALA A 104 -9.94 -20.34 -4.72
C ALA A 104 -10.07 -20.91 -6.14
N ASP A 105 -9.09 -21.65 -6.64
CA ASP A 105 -9.13 -22.28 -7.96
C ASP A 105 -10.28 -23.29 -8.08
N VAL A 106 -10.47 -24.14 -7.06
CA VAL A 106 -11.62 -25.07 -6.98
C VAL A 106 -12.95 -24.31 -7.00
N LEU A 107 -13.05 -23.26 -6.19
CA LEU A 107 -14.25 -22.42 -6.12
C LEU A 107 -14.54 -21.72 -7.46
N LEU A 108 -13.52 -21.16 -8.12
CA LEU A 108 -13.63 -20.51 -9.42
C LEU A 108 -14.04 -21.50 -10.52
N ALA A 109 -13.55 -22.75 -10.46
CA ALA A 109 -13.96 -23.82 -11.36
C ALA A 109 -15.42 -24.24 -11.15
N GLY A 110 -15.91 -24.25 -9.90
CA GLY A 110 -17.29 -24.56 -9.55
C GLY A 110 -18.26 -23.37 -9.62
N LEU A 111 -17.77 -22.16 -9.87
CA LEU A 111 -18.55 -20.92 -9.73
C LEU A 111 -19.78 -20.89 -10.63
N ASP A 112 -19.69 -21.43 -11.85
CA ASP A 112 -20.82 -21.48 -12.79
C ASP A 112 -21.95 -22.38 -12.29
N ALA A 113 -21.63 -23.51 -11.67
CA ALA A 113 -22.63 -24.39 -11.07
C ALA A 113 -23.31 -23.70 -9.88
N ILE A 114 -22.51 -23.05 -9.01
CA ILE A 114 -23.00 -22.29 -7.86
C ILE A 114 -23.91 -21.13 -8.30
N ALA A 115 -23.51 -20.38 -9.33
CA ALA A 115 -24.27 -19.25 -9.87
C ALA A 115 -25.62 -19.65 -10.50
N ASN A 116 -25.81 -20.95 -10.79
CA ASN A 116 -27.06 -21.51 -11.29
C ASN A 116 -27.91 -22.19 -10.20
N ASP A 117 -27.43 -22.28 -8.95
CA ASP A 117 -28.20 -22.71 -7.78
C ASP A 117 -28.55 -21.51 -6.89
N LYS A 118 -29.84 -21.24 -6.70
CA LYS A 118 -30.30 -20.07 -5.94
C LYS A 118 -29.77 -20.05 -4.51
N ARG A 119 -29.77 -21.20 -3.83
CA ARG A 119 -29.39 -21.30 -2.42
C ARG A 119 -27.89 -21.10 -2.28
N GLN A 120 -27.11 -21.74 -3.16
CA GLN A 120 -25.66 -21.64 -3.13
C GLN A 120 -25.19 -20.24 -3.54
N ALA A 121 -25.78 -19.64 -4.58
CA ALA A 121 -25.45 -18.29 -5.00
C ALA A 121 -25.68 -17.24 -3.90
N ILE A 122 -26.80 -17.35 -3.15
CA ILE A 122 -27.08 -16.45 -2.01
C ILE A 122 -26.09 -16.70 -0.87
N ALA A 123 -25.79 -17.96 -0.54
CA ALA A 123 -24.85 -18.28 0.51
C ALA A 123 -23.43 -17.79 0.19
N LEU A 124 -22.96 -17.97 -1.05
CA LEU A 124 -21.65 -17.48 -1.48
C LEU A 124 -21.62 -15.96 -1.54
N GLY A 125 -22.70 -15.34 -2.02
CA GLY A 125 -22.87 -13.89 -2.02
C GLY A 125 -22.70 -13.28 -0.62
N ARG A 126 -23.29 -13.89 0.41
CA ARG A 126 -23.15 -13.44 1.81
C ARG A 126 -21.73 -13.53 2.34
N ALA A 127 -20.95 -14.53 1.90
CA ALA A 127 -19.58 -14.71 2.37
C ALA A 127 -18.55 -13.87 1.59
N VAL A 128 -18.85 -13.53 0.33
CA VAL A 128 -17.90 -12.86 -0.58
C VAL A 128 -18.24 -11.39 -0.82
N LEU A 129 -19.51 -11.07 -1.09
CA LEU A 129 -19.93 -9.76 -1.60
C LEU A 129 -20.54 -8.84 -0.55
N ASP A 130 -21.21 -9.39 0.47
CA ASP A 130 -21.86 -8.58 1.49
C ASP A 130 -20.83 -7.70 2.20
N ARG A 131 -21.22 -6.47 2.53
CA ARG A 131 -20.36 -5.52 3.22
C ARG A 131 -20.95 -5.15 4.56
N SER A 132 -20.16 -5.31 5.61
CA SER A 132 -20.48 -4.85 6.95
C SER A 132 -20.36 -3.33 7.02
N MET A 133 -21.30 -2.69 7.73
CA MET A 133 -21.24 -1.24 7.99
C MET A 133 -20.35 -0.90 9.19
N THR A 134 -19.91 -1.90 9.95
CA THR A 134 -19.07 -1.76 11.14
C THR A 134 -17.60 -1.98 10.81
N SER A 135 -16.71 -1.33 11.56
CA SER A 135 -15.26 -1.47 11.39
C SER A 135 -14.68 -2.77 11.96
N SER A 136 -15.47 -3.50 12.74
CA SER A 136 -15.17 -4.81 13.34
C SER A 136 -16.48 -5.63 13.36
N PRO A 137 -16.80 -6.37 12.29
CA PRO A 137 -17.94 -7.27 12.23
C PRO A 137 -17.68 -8.60 12.94
N ASP A 138 -18.77 -9.30 13.30
CA ASP A 138 -18.70 -10.66 13.87
C ASP A 138 -18.16 -11.70 12.86
N PHE A 139 -18.22 -11.39 11.57
CA PHE A 139 -17.69 -12.21 10.48
C PHE A 139 -17.17 -11.32 9.36
N TRP A 140 -15.96 -11.58 8.90
CA TRP A 140 -15.34 -10.85 7.80
C TRP A 140 -15.63 -11.49 6.45
N THR A 141 -16.36 -10.78 5.58
CA THR A 141 -16.48 -11.18 4.18
C THR A 141 -15.22 -10.83 3.39
N ILE A 142 -15.01 -11.48 2.24
CA ILE A 142 -13.87 -11.15 1.37
C ILE A 142 -13.94 -9.68 0.91
N ALA A 143 -15.13 -9.14 0.65
CA ALA A 143 -15.31 -7.73 0.31
C ALA A 143 -14.98 -6.78 1.47
N ASP A 144 -15.31 -7.13 2.71
CA ASP A 144 -14.96 -6.33 3.89
C ASP A 144 -13.45 -6.27 4.09
N VAL A 145 -12.79 -7.42 3.95
CA VAL A 145 -11.33 -7.54 4.03
C VAL A 145 -10.66 -6.73 2.93
N ALA A 146 -11.08 -6.89 1.66
CA ALA A 146 -10.53 -6.15 0.54
C ALA A 146 -10.72 -4.63 0.68
N ALA A 147 -11.80 -4.18 1.32
CA ALA A 147 -12.03 -2.76 1.57
C ALA A 147 -11.10 -2.20 2.66
N LYS A 148 -10.89 -2.96 3.75
CA LYS A 148 -10.08 -2.52 4.90
C LYS A 148 -8.57 -2.67 4.65
N TRP A 149 -8.15 -3.80 4.09
CA TRP A 149 -6.76 -4.16 3.80
C TRP A 149 -6.56 -4.45 2.30
N SER A 150 -6.81 -3.42 1.49
CA SER A 150 -6.72 -3.48 0.03
C SER A 150 -5.34 -3.94 -0.44
N LEU A 151 -5.32 -4.87 -1.41
CA LEU A 151 -4.12 -5.25 -2.15
C LEU A 151 -3.64 -4.15 -3.10
N GLU A 152 -4.58 -3.36 -3.61
CA GLU A 152 -4.25 -2.16 -4.35
C GLU A 152 -3.79 -1.11 -3.34
N ASP A 153 -2.56 -0.64 -3.53
CA ASP A 153 -2.10 0.58 -2.88
C ASP A 153 -3.11 1.69 -3.22
N ARG A 154 -3.39 2.60 -2.29
CA ARG A 154 -4.40 3.64 -2.55
C ARG A 154 -3.75 4.78 -3.32
N MET A 155 -4.55 5.48 -4.13
CA MET A 155 -4.11 6.79 -4.64
C MET A 155 -3.71 7.65 -3.44
N ARG A 156 -2.45 8.10 -3.43
CA ARG A 156 -1.90 8.95 -2.37
C ARG A 156 -1.17 10.13 -2.96
N TRP A 157 -0.94 11.14 -2.14
CA TRP A 157 -0.02 12.23 -2.46
C TRP A 157 1.37 11.82 -1.98
N ALA A 158 2.38 12.04 -2.82
CA ALA A 158 3.75 11.82 -2.41
C ALA A 158 4.24 12.97 -1.53
N GLU A 159 5.08 12.65 -0.54
CA GLU A 159 5.74 13.65 0.30
C GLU A 159 6.79 14.46 -0.46
N ALA A 160 7.47 13.79 -1.40
CA ALA A 160 8.45 14.41 -2.26
C ALA A 160 7.75 15.39 -3.24
N ALA A 161 8.37 16.55 -3.39
CA ALA A 161 7.87 17.59 -4.28
C ALA A 161 8.01 17.18 -5.75
N CYS A 162 7.18 17.78 -6.59
CA CYS A 162 7.30 17.63 -8.03
C CYS A 162 8.68 18.14 -8.51
N PRO A 163 9.42 17.37 -9.31
CA PRO A 163 10.76 17.78 -9.79
C PRO A 163 10.73 19.00 -10.72
N GLN A 164 9.59 19.26 -11.37
CA GLN A 164 9.42 20.39 -12.30
C GLN A 164 8.94 21.68 -11.62
N CYS A 165 7.84 21.66 -10.87
CA CYS A 165 7.23 22.87 -10.28
C CYS A 165 7.43 23.02 -8.77
N ASP A 166 8.08 22.05 -8.12
CA ASP A 166 8.46 22.13 -6.71
C ASP A 166 7.33 22.06 -5.68
N MET A 167 6.09 21.82 -6.13
CA MET A 167 4.93 21.69 -5.26
C MET A 167 4.81 20.26 -4.73
N LYS A 168 4.39 20.10 -3.46
CA LYS A 168 3.97 18.80 -2.87
C LYS A 168 2.59 18.39 -3.39
N ALA A 169 2.55 18.20 -4.71
CA ALA A 169 1.35 17.98 -5.47
C ALA A 169 1.53 16.82 -6.46
N VAL A 170 2.42 15.87 -6.14
CA VAL A 170 2.57 14.64 -6.93
C VAL A 170 1.59 13.60 -6.41
N ARG A 171 0.75 13.11 -7.31
CA ARG A 171 -0.23 12.08 -7.05
C ARG A 171 0.33 10.74 -7.52
N VAL A 172 0.47 9.80 -6.59
CA VAL A 172 0.84 8.42 -6.85
C VAL A 172 -0.43 7.66 -7.22
N LEU A 173 -0.48 7.19 -8.45
CA LEU A 173 -1.53 6.33 -8.99
C LEU A 173 -0.98 4.92 -9.10
N PRO A 174 -1.21 4.07 -8.09
CA PRO A 174 -0.77 2.69 -8.12
C PRO A 174 -1.47 1.89 -9.24
N PRO A 175 -0.86 0.79 -9.67
CA PRO A 175 -1.36 0.01 -10.78
C PRO A 175 -2.67 -0.68 -10.41
N ARG A 176 -3.66 -0.60 -11.31
CA ARG A 176 -4.97 -1.26 -11.17
C ARG A 176 -4.96 -2.77 -11.45
N SER A 177 -3.79 -3.33 -11.73
CA SER A 177 -3.60 -4.75 -12.06
C SER A 177 -2.17 -5.16 -11.74
N ARG A 178 -1.92 -6.45 -11.51
CA ARG A 178 -0.60 -7.01 -11.18
C ARG A 178 0.52 -6.70 -12.19
N VAL A 179 0.18 -6.38 -13.44
CA VAL A 179 1.12 -6.04 -14.52
C VAL A 179 1.08 -4.54 -14.86
N GLY A 180 0.33 -3.74 -14.09
CA GLY A 180 0.21 -2.32 -14.33
C GLY A 180 1.44 -1.56 -13.86
N ILE A 181 1.63 -0.36 -14.41
CA ILE A 181 2.64 0.60 -13.97
C ILE A 181 2.04 1.58 -12.96
N THR A 182 2.81 1.93 -11.94
CA THR A 182 2.52 3.07 -11.07
C THR A 182 2.76 4.35 -11.85
N ARG A 183 1.83 5.31 -11.80
CA ARG A 183 2.01 6.63 -12.40
C ARG A 183 2.16 7.71 -11.35
N TYR A 184 2.95 8.72 -11.65
CA TYR A 184 3.17 9.91 -10.85
C TYR A 184 2.71 11.11 -11.67
N LEU A 185 1.76 11.88 -11.13
CA LEU A 185 1.20 13.04 -11.83
C LEU A 185 1.28 14.26 -10.93
N CYS A 186 1.86 15.36 -11.40
CA CYS A 186 1.73 16.63 -10.71
C CYS A 186 0.33 17.23 -10.95
N ARG A 187 -0.30 17.80 -9.91
CA ARG A 187 -1.55 18.55 -10.06
C ARG A 187 -1.34 20.00 -10.51
N GLU A 188 -0.19 20.58 -10.17
CA GLU A 188 0.10 22.00 -10.39
C GLU A 188 0.84 22.27 -11.71
N CYS A 189 1.41 21.24 -12.33
CA CYS A 189 2.07 21.36 -13.64
C CYS A 189 1.84 20.08 -14.48
N GLU A 190 2.32 20.09 -15.72
CA GLU A 190 2.13 18.99 -16.68
C GLU A 190 3.13 17.83 -16.50
N TRP A 191 3.82 17.75 -15.37
CA TRP A 191 4.80 16.69 -15.12
C TRP A 191 4.11 15.35 -14.85
N GLU A 192 4.47 14.33 -15.65
CA GLU A 192 4.06 12.93 -15.51
C GLU A 192 5.31 12.03 -15.59
N ALA A 193 5.34 10.97 -14.78
CA ALA A 193 6.31 9.88 -14.88
C ALA A 193 5.66 8.55 -14.44
N ASN A 194 6.35 7.43 -14.65
CA ASN A 194 5.94 6.13 -14.14
C ASN A 194 7.08 5.42 -13.38
N ASP A 195 6.77 4.30 -12.73
CA ASP A 195 7.72 3.51 -11.92
C ASP A 195 8.83 2.81 -12.72
N GLN A 196 8.74 2.79 -14.04
CA GLN A 196 9.77 2.26 -14.94
C GLN A 196 10.63 3.36 -15.59
N ASP A 197 10.21 4.63 -15.49
CA ASP A 197 10.97 5.75 -16.03
C ASP A 197 12.25 5.99 -15.22
N ASP A 198 13.30 6.49 -15.90
CA ASP A 198 14.59 6.83 -15.31
C ASP A 198 15.19 5.69 -14.46
N ASP A 199 15.15 4.47 -14.98
CA ASP A 199 15.62 3.23 -14.33
C ASP A 199 14.96 2.99 -12.95
N GLY A 200 13.70 3.40 -12.79
CA GLY A 200 12.95 3.25 -11.54
C GLY A 200 13.28 4.27 -10.46
N LEU A 201 13.97 5.36 -10.82
CA LEU A 201 14.26 6.48 -9.91
C LEU A 201 13.01 6.97 -9.19
N TRP A 202 11.91 7.16 -9.92
CA TRP A 202 10.68 7.72 -9.37
C TRP A 202 9.98 6.76 -8.40
N ALA A 203 10.12 5.46 -8.61
CA ALA A 203 9.66 4.46 -7.64
C ALA A 203 10.36 4.65 -6.29
N ALA A 204 11.67 4.87 -6.29
CA ALA A 204 12.40 5.16 -5.05
C ALA A 204 11.99 6.51 -4.43
N VAL A 205 11.88 7.57 -5.23
CA VAL A 205 11.57 8.93 -4.77
C VAL A 205 10.17 9.05 -4.17
N PHE A 206 9.17 8.33 -4.70
CA PHE A 206 7.78 8.41 -4.25
C PHE A 206 7.29 7.16 -3.49
N SER A 207 8.22 6.31 -3.04
CA SER A 207 7.94 5.06 -2.32
C SER A 207 7.38 5.24 -0.90
N SER A 208 7.45 6.43 -0.28
CA SER A 208 7.00 6.59 1.10
C SER A 208 5.49 6.26 1.24
N ALA A 209 5.22 5.31 2.13
CA ALA A 209 3.90 4.71 2.35
C ALA A 209 3.04 5.54 3.32
N GLU A 210 3.58 6.62 3.88
CA GLU A 210 2.86 7.48 4.81
C GLU A 210 1.95 8.42 4.02
N ALA A 211 0.65 8.12 4.04
CA ALA A 211 -0.34 8.95 3.39
C ALA A 211 -0.42 10.30 4.11
N VAL A 212 0.11 11.36 3.51
CA VAL A 212 -0.10 12.72 4.00
C VAL A 212 -1.61 13.01 3.95
N PRO A 213 -2.22 13.51 5.04
CA PRO A 213 -3.62 13.91 5.03
C PRO A 213 -3.92 14.85 3.86
N LEU A 214 -5.13 14.76 3.29
CA LEU A 214 -5.67 15.71 2.31
C LEU A 214 -5.72 17.12 2.92
N GLY A 215 -4.59 17.83 2.87
CA GLY A 215 -4.48 19.26 3.10
C GLY A 215 -4.13 19.94 1.78
N ASP A 216 -4.59 21.17 1.60
CA ASP A 216 -4.10 22.04 0.55
C ASP A 216 -2.57 22.08 0.64
N GLY A 217 -1.88 21.61 -0.41
CA GLY A 217 -0.44 21.37 -0.39
C GLY A 217 0.29 22.48 0.35
N MET A 218 0.90 22.14 1.50
CA MET A 218 1.52 23.12 2.38
C MET A 218 2.54 23.94 1.57
N PRO A 219 2.38 25.27 1.46
CA PRO A 219 3.35 26.09 0.79
C PRO A 219 4.69 25.95 1.51
N HIS A 220 5.70 25.43 0.82
CA HIS A 220 7.06 25.47 1.32
C HIS A 220 7.57 26.91 1.23
N ASP A 221 8.42 27.34 2.17
CA ASP A 221 9.04 28.67 2.07
C ASP A 221 9.83 28.72 0.75
N PRO A 222 9.49 29.64 -0.19
CA PRO A 222 10.08 29.68 -1.53
C PRO A 222 11.60 29.91 -1.53
N ARG A 223 12.19 30.24 -0.37
CA ARG A 223 13.64 30.38 -0.18
C ARG A 223 14.38 29.03 -0.10
N TRP A 224 13.69 27.90 0.00
CA TRP A 224 14.31 26.58 -0.09
C TRP A 224 14.44 26.13 -1.55
N LEU A 225 15.62 26.34 -2.13
CA LEU A 225 15.89 26.05 -3.53
C LEU A 225 16.13 24.56 -3.76
N THR A 226 15.64 24.04 -4.89
CA THR A 226 16.17 22.78 -5.44
C THR A 226 17.67 22.91 -5.73
N LEU A 227 18.37 21.78 -5.78
CA LEU A 227 19.77 21.75 -6.21
C LEU A 227 19.99 22.44 -7.57
N ALA A 228 19.06 22.24 -8.52
CA ALA A 228 19.12 22.86 -9.83
C ALA A 228 18.86 24.37 -9.78
N ALA A 229 17.91 24.83 -8.97
CA ALA A 229 17.63 26.25 -8.79
C ALA A 229 18.78 26.98 -8.10
N ALA A 230 19.38 26.40 -7.05
CA ALA A 230 20.57 26.93 -6.39
C ALA A 230 21.77 27.02 -7.35
N ALA A 231 21.99 25.98 -8.17
CA ALA A 231 23.05 25.99 -9.19
C ALA A 231 22.83 27.08 -10.24
N ARG A 232 21.58 27.27 -10.68
CA ARG A 232 21.20 28.32 -11.64
C ARG A 232 21.36 29.71 -11.05
N LEU A 233 20.93 29.93 -9.82
CA LEU A 233 21.08 31.19 -9.09
C LEU A 233 22.55 31.60 -8.98
N ALA A 234 23.39 30.65 -8.59
CA ALA A 234 24.83 30.87 -8.40
C ALA A 234 25.66 30.78 -9.69
N ARG A 235 25.06 30.43 -10.83
CA ARG A 235 25.75 30.19 -12.12
C ARG A 235 26.93 29.20 -11.99
N VAL A 236 26.70 28.10 -11.25
CA VAL A 236 27.68 27.02 -11.05
C VAL A 236 27.05 25.66 -11.36
N THR A 237 27.87 24.60 -11.35
CA THR A 237 27.37 23.23 -11.47
C THR A 237 26.69 22.76 -10.17
N THR A 238 25.74 21.83 -10.28
CA THR A 238 25.10 21.17 -9.14
C THR A 238 26.11 20.49 -8.21
N GLY A 239 27.19 19.90 -8.77
CA GLY A 239 28.29 19.32 -7.99
C GLY A 239 29.09 20.35 -7.19
N THR A 240 29.10 21.62 -7.59
CA THR A 240 29.70 22.71 -6.81
C THR A 240 28.82 23.08 -5.62
N VAL A 241 27.50 23.13 -5.80
CA VAL A 241 26.54 23.42 -4.72
C VAL A 241 26.51 22.30 -3.69
N ARG A 242 26.58 21.03 -4.10
CA ARG A 242 26.76 19.89 -3.17
C ARG A 242 28.00 20.05 -2.30
N ARG A 243 29.13 20.44 -2.90
CA ARG A 243 30.37 20.74 -2.16
C ARG A 243 30.24 21.91 -1.19
N TRP A 244 29.33 22.85 -1.41
CA TRP A 244 29.05 23.91 -0.44
C TRP A 244 28.28 23.39 0.76
N ALA A 245 27.29 22.51 0.55
CA ALA A 245 26.60 21.83 1.63
C ALA A 245 27.52 20.88 2.43
N GLU A 246 28.38 20.11 1.74
CA GLU A 246 29.40 19.26 2.38
C GLU A 246 30.38 20.04 3.26
N ARG A 247 30.59 21.32 2.95
CA ARG A 247 31.44 22.26 3.71
C ARG A 247 30.66 23.12 4.68
N GLU A 248 29.38 22.80 4.92
CA GLU A 248 28.47 23.52 5.82
C GLU A 248 28.32 25.01 5.50
N LYS A 249 28.61 25.41 4.25
CA LYS A 249 28.45 26.79 3.77
C LYS A 249 27.01 27.13 3.39
N VAL A 250 26.18 26.11 3.18
CA VAL A 250 24.77 26.26 2.79
C VAL A 250 23.97 25.26 3.60
N LYS A 251 22.96 25.74 4.31
CA LYS A 251 22.03 24.88 5.05
C LYS A 251 21.22 24.02 4.08
N THR A 252 21.08 22.75 4.44
CA THR A 252 20.26 21.80 3.70
C THR A 252 19.13 21.22 4.52
N ASP A 253 17.98 21.02 3.89
CA ASP A 253 16.84 20.29 4.45
C ASP A 253 16.18 19.45 3.35
N ALA A 254 15.98 18.15 3.59
CA ALA A 254 15.39 17.20 2.63
C ALA A 254 15.90 17.32 1.17
N GLY A 255 17.21 17.55 0.97
CA GLY A 255 17.82 17.68 -0.36
C GLY A 255 17.70 19.07 -1.01
N ARG A 256 17.22 20.08 -0.28
CA ARG A 256 17.13 21.49 -0.70
C ARG A 256 18.21 22.35 -0.06
N TYR A 257 18.39 23.56 -0.60
CA TYR A 257 19.47 24.48 -0.28
C TYR A 257 18.90 25.85 0.07
N TRP A 258 19.32 26.40 1.21
CA TRP A 258 18.79 27.67 1.71
C TRP A 258 19.29 28.87 0.87
N GLN A 259 18.37 29.59 0.22
CA GLN A 259 18.69 30.69 -0.70
C GLN A 259 19.62 31.77 -0.09
N PRO A 260 19.36 32.30 1.13
CA PRO A 260 20.23 33.30 1.74
C PRO A 260 21.69 32.85 1.88
N ASP A 261 21.92 31.57 2.18
CA ASP A 261 23.29 31.05 2.30
C ASP A 261 23.96 30.91 0.92
N VAL A 262 23.19 30.51 -0.09
CA VAL A 262 23.67 30.47 -1.48
C VAL A 262 24.06 31.88 -1.95
N GLU A 263 23.25 32.89 -1.64
CA GLU A 263 23.54 34.29 -1.93
C GLU A 263 24.77 34.79 -1.17
N ALA A 264 24.91 34.45 0.12
CA ALA A 264 26.08 34.79 0.91
C ALA A 264 27.37 34.21 0.30
N VAL A 265 27.35 32.95 -0.14
CA VAL A 265 28.50 32.32 -0.81
C VAL A 265 28.82 32.97 -2.16
N ILE A 266 27.81 33.44 -2.90
CA ILE A 266 28.02 34.20 -4.14
C ILE A 266 28.74 35.53 -3.83
N GLU A 267 28.30 36.26 -2.81
CA GLU A 267 28.88 37.55 -2.42
C GLU A 267 30.31 37.40 -1.88
N GLU A 268 30.59 36.37 -1.06
CA GLU A 268 31.96 36.03 -0.64
C GLU A 268 32.90 35.81 -1.84
N ARG A 269 32.41 35.10 -2.86
CA ARG A 269 33.20 34.82 -4.07
C ARG A 269 33.42 36.05 -4.94
N LYS A 270 32.46 36.98 -4.99
CA LYS A 270 32.65 38.27 -5.68
C LYS A 270 33.66 39.14 -4.93
N ALA A 271 33.57 39.20 -3.61
CA ALA A 271 34.48 39.99 -2.78
C ALA A 271 35.93 39.48 -2.81
N GLY A 272 36.14 38.17 -2.92
CA GLY A 272 37.48 37.58 -3.05
C GLY A 272 38.08 37.61 -4.46
N ALA A 273 37.33 38.11 -5.46
CA ALA A 273 37.78 38.23 -6.85
C ALA A 273 38.06 39.68 -7.29
N ALA A 274 37.83 40.66 -6.40
CA ALA A 274 38.18 42.07 -6.54
C ALA A 274 39.50 42.36 -5.82
#